data_AF-A0A0F5VJ82-F1
#
_entry.id   AF-A0A0F5VJ82-F1
#
_cell.length_a   1.000
_cell.length_b   1.000
_cell.length_c   1.000
_cell.angle_alpha   90.00
_cell.angle_beta   90.00
_cell.angle_gamma   90.00
#
_symmetry.space_group_name_H-M   'P 1'
#
loop_
_entity.id
_entity.type
_entity.pdbx_description
1 polymer ?
#
loop_
_entity_poly.entity_id
_entity_poly.type
_entity_poly.pdbx_seq_one_letter_code
_entity_poly.pdbx_strand_id
1 'polypeptide(L)'
;LGMRVEEVALPVHYEVRVALDELGVDPVHAATASCVCLVVAAEASDDVLAALRAHPYGRDAAVVGEVTPPGRHRVELALADGHTTPLGSAPEPPARLA
;
A
#
# COMPACT_ATOMS: atom_id res chain seq x y z
N LEU A 1 -9.30 -11.88 10.80
CA LEU A 1 -8.64 -10.57 10.76
C LEU A 1 -8.83 -10.01 9.36
N GLY A 2 -9.37 -8.80 9.27
CA GLY A 2 -9.43 -8.01 8.04
C GLY A 2 -8.33 -6.94 8.04
N MET A 3 -8.15 -6.28 6.91
CA MET A 3 -7.27 -5.12 6.76
C MET A 3 -7.96 -4.10 5.89
N ARG A 4 -7.94 -2.83 6.31
CA ARG A 4 -8.38 -1.70 5.50
C ARG A 4 -7.16 -0.87 5.15
N VAL A 5 -6.91 -0.66 3.86
CA VAL A 5 -5.77 0.11 3.33
C VAL A 5 -6.29 1.36 2.64
N GLU A 6 -5.69 2.52 2.89
CA GLU A 6 -6.02 3.76 2.21
C GLU A 6 -5.12 3.96 0.99
N GLU A 7 -5.71 3.96 -0.20
CA GLU A 7 -4.96 4.06 -1.47
C GLU A 7 -4.15 5.35 -1.55
N VAL A 8 -4.74 6.45 -1.10
CA VAL A 8 -4.14 7.79 -1.11
C VAL A 8 -2.99 7.93 -0.11
N ALA A 9 -2.92 7.05 0.89
CA ALA A 9 -1.85 7.04 1.88
C ALA A 9 -0.61 6.26 1.41
N LEU A 10 -0.72 5.47 0.34
CA LEU A 10 0.41 4.72 -0.21
C LEU A 10 1.50 5.68 -0.72
N PRO A 11 2.75 5.58 -0.20
CA PRO A 11 3.85 6.47 -0.57
C PRO A 11 4.43 6.07 -1.93
N VAL A 12 3.66 6.29 -2.98
CA VAL A 12 4.06 6.05 -4.37
C VAL A 12 4.34 7.40 -5.02
N HIS A 13 5.60 7.62 -5.38
CA HIS A 13 6.04 8.84 -6.07
C HIS A 13 5.25 9.05 -7.37
N TYR A 14 4.99 10.31 -7.70
CA TYR A 14 4.18 10.68 -8.86
C TYR A 14 4.74 10.10 -10.16
N GLU A 15 6.06 10.19 -10.37
CA GLU A 15 6.74 9.63 -11.54
C GLU A 15 6.56 8.11 -11.66
N VAL A 16 6.50 7.38 -10.54
CA VAL A 16 6.25 5.94 -10.51
C VAL A 16 4.80 5.64 -10.87
N ARG A 17 3.84 6.42 -10.33
CA ARG A 17 2.42 6.29 -10.69
C ARG A 17 2.21 6.47 -12.19
N VAL A 18 2.81 7.51 -12.78
CA VAL A 18 2.72 7.77 -14.23
C VAL A 18 3.34 6.63 -15.03
N ALA A 19 4.52 6.14 -14.64
CA ALA A 19 5.18 5.04 -15.35
C ALA A 19 4.37 3.73 -15.29
N LEU A 20 3.71 3.44 -14.17
CA LEU A 20 2.87 2.25 -14.01
C LEU A 20 1.55 2.37 -14.79
N ASP A 21 0.97 3.57 -14.86
CA ASP A 21 -0.25 3.84 -15.63
C ASP A 21 -0.06 3.58 -17.13
N GLU A 22 1.06 4.03 -17.69
CA GLU A 22 1.45 3.74 -19.09
C GLU A 22 1.59 2.24 -19.39
N LEU A 23 1.86 1.44 -18.35
CA LEU A 23 1.97 -0.02 -18.42
C LEU A 23 0.64 -0.72 -18.10
N GLY A 24 -0.37 -0.01 -17.63
CA GLY A 24 -1.64 -0.57 -17.15
C GLY A 24 -1.48 -1.39 -15.87
N VAL A 25 -0.53 -1.02 -15.00
CA VAL A 25 -0.24 -1.72 -13.75
C VAL A 25 -0.72 -0.86 -12.57
N ASP A 26 -1.52 -1.44 -11.68
CA ASP A 26 -1.87 -0.80 -10.42
C ASP A 26 -0.66 -0.78 -9.46
N PRO A 27 -0.32 0.36 -8.84
CA PRO A 27 0.75 0.44 -7.83
C PRO A 27 0.67 -0.61 -6.72
N VAL A 28 -0.52 -1.02 -6.29
CA VAL A 28 -0.68 -2.03 -5.23
C VAL A 28 -0.24 -3.43 -5.67
N HIS A 29 -0.16 -3.66 -6.99
CA HIS A 29 0.27 -4.92 -7.59
C HIS A 29 1.68 -4.84 -8.18
N ALA A 30 2.32 -3.67 -8.17
CA ALA A 30 3.68 -3.50 -8.65
C ALA A 30 4.68 -4.20 -7.71
N ALA A 31 5.51 -5.06 -8.27
CA ALA A 31 6.60 -5.68 -7.53
C ALA A 31 7.66 -4.62 -7.18
N THR A 32 8.15 -4.65 -5.95
CA THR A 32 9.18 -3.74 -5.47
C THR A 32 10.16 -4.47 -4.58
N ALA A 33 11.45 -4.18 -4.77
CA ALA A 33 12.55 -4.76 -3.99
C ALA A 33 13.03 -3.82 -2.87
N SER A 34 12.43 -2.63 -2.74
CA SER A 34 12.97 -1.55 -1.91
C SER A 34 12.03 -1.09 -0.80
N CYS A 35 10.83 -1.66 -0.67
CA CYS A 35 9.91 -1.32 0.41
C CYS A 35 9.61 -2.54 1.31
N VAL A 36 9.14 -2.25 2.51
CA VAL A 36 8.66 -3.24 3.48
C VAL A 36 7.28 -2.82 3.99
N CYS A 37 6.42 -3.81 4.25
CA CYS A 37 5.14 -3.60 4.91
C CYS A 37 5.20 -4.18 6.32
N LEU A 38 4.82 -3.38 7.31
CA LEU A 38 4.87 -3.75 8.73
C LEU A 38 3.48 -3.66 9.34
N VAL A 39 3.11 -4.64 10.16
CA VAL A 39 1.92 -4.60 11.00
C VAL A 39 2.39 -4.47 12.44
N VAL A 40 1.96 -3.40 13.10
CA VAL A 40 2.40 -3.02 14.46
C VAL A 40 1.19 -2.87 15.38
N ALA A 41 1.43 -2.91 16.69
CA ALA A 41 0.41 -2.53 17.66
C ALA A 41 0.05 -1.04 17.48
N ALA A 42 -1.22 -0.69 17.65
CA ALA A 42 -1.71 0.67 17.41
C ALA A 42 -0.97 1.71 18.27
N GLU A 43 -0.66 1.35 19.52
CA GLU A 43 0.03 2.20 20.49
C GLU A 43 1.50 2.43 20.15
N ALA A 44 2.10 1.56 19.32
CA ALA A 44 3.49 1.68 18.88
C ALA A 44 3.62 2.32 17.48
N SER A 45 2.51 2.66 16.83
CA SER A 45 2.49 3.15 15.44
C SER A 45 3.36 4.38 15.25
N ASP A 46 3.19 5.39 16.10
CA ASP A 46 3.90 6.67 15.99
C ASP A 46 5.42 6.52 16.25
N ASP A 47 5.79 5.72 17.26
CA ASP A 47 7.19 5.44 17.59
C ASP A 47 7.90 4.69 16.46
N VAL A 48 7.26 3.66 15.89
CA VAL A 48 7.81 2.92 14.76
C VAL A 48 7.92 3.81 13.53
N LEU A 49 6.89 4.61 13.24
CA LEU A 49 6.91 5.54 12.10
C LEU A 49 8.04 6.57 12.23
N ALA A 50 8.23 7.12 13.43
CA ALA A 50 9.32 8.05 13.71
C ALA A 50 10.69 7.39 13.51
N ALA A 51 10.88 6.15 14.00
CA ALA A 51 12.12 5.40 13.82
C ALA A 51 12.42 5.11 12.34
N LEU A 52 11.42 4.72 11.55
CA LEU A 52 11.57 4.49 10.12
C LEU A 52 11.94 5.78 9.37
N ARG A 53 11.26 6.89 9.67
CA ARG A 53 11.52 8.19 9.02
C ARG A 53 12.88 8.78 9.36
N ALA A 54 13.47 8.42 10.51
CA ALA A 54 14.84 8.78 10.85
C ALA A 54 15.88 8.03 9.99
N HIS A 55 15.51 6.89 9.38
CA HIS A 55 16.41 6.13 8.52
C HIS A 55 16.45 6.73 7.10
N PRO A 56 17.62 6.84 6.44
CA PRO A 56 17.73 7.43 5.09
C PRO A 56 16.80 6.82 4.04
N TYR A 57 16.56 5.50 4.10
CA TYR A 57 15.66 4.78 3.19
C TYR A 57 14.20 4.71 3.65
N GLY A 58 13.87 5.17 4.86
CA GLY A 58 12.52 5.12 5.43
C GLY A 58 11.84 6.48 5.53
N ARG A 59 12.41 7.53 4.92
CA ARG A 59 11.91 8.91 4.99
C ARG A 59 10.46 9.06 4.56
N ASP A 60 10.05 8.27 3.56
CA ASP A 60 8.68 8.28 3.03
C ASP A 60 7.78 7.21 3.68
N ALA A 61 8.21 6.60 4.79
CA ALA A 61 7.36 5.68 5.54
C ALA A 61 6.05 6.37 5.93
N ALA A 62 4.95 5.63 5.80
CA ALA A 62 3.61 6.10 6.07
C ALA A 62 2.78 5.01 6.74
N VAL A 63 1.84 5.42 7.59
CA VAL A 63 0.73 4.55 7.99
C VAL A 63 -0.25 4.52 6.82
N VAL A 64 -0.52 3.34 6.32
CA VAL A 64 -1.35 3.14 5.10
C VAL A 64 -2.68 2.49 5.38
N GLY A 65 -3.02 2.23 6.65
CA GLY A 65 -4.24 1.53 7.00
C GLY A 65 -4.20 0.89 8.38
N GLU A 66 -5.14 -0.02 8.62
CA GLU A 66 -5.36 -0.64 9.91
C GLU A 66 -5.83 -2.10 9.80
N VAL A 67 -5.60 -2.87 10.87
CA VAL A 67 -6.17 -4.21 11.03
C VAL A 67 -7.57 -4.09 11.60
N THR A 68 -8.53 -4.72 10.95
CA THR A 68 -9.96 -4.66 11.31
C THR A 68 -10.49 -6.03 11.73
N PRO A 69 -11.66 -6.10 12.38
CA PRO A 69 -12.43 -7.33 12.47
C PRO A 69 -12.64 -7.95 11.08
N PRO A 70 -12.79 -9.28 10.97
CA PRO A 70 -13.00 -9.93 9.67
C PRO A 70 -14.24 -9.37 8.95
N GLY A 71 -14.04 -8.90 7.71
CA GLY A 71 -15.09 -8.41 6.82
C GLY A 71 -15.45 -9.41 5.72
N ARG A 72 -16.11 -8.92 4.66
CA ARG A 72 -16.46 -9.73 3.47
C ARG A 72 -15.22 -10.15 2.68
N HIS A 73 -14.20 -9.30 2.69
CA HIS A 73 -12.90 -9.55 2.08
C HIS A 73 -11.80 -9.45 3.14
N ARG A 74 -10.67 -10.14 2.90
CA ARG A 74 -9.55 -10.13 3.84
C ARG A 74 -8.82 -8.78 3.84
N VAL A 75 -8.75 -8.14 2.67
CA VAL A 75 -8.14 -6.82 2.48
C VAL A 75 -9.06 -5.98 1.62
N GLU A 76 -9.36 -4.76 2.08
CA GLU A 76 -10.18 -3.78 1.38
C GLU A 76 -9.37 -2.50 1.18
N LEU A 77 -9.38 -1.97 -0.04
CA LEU A 77 -8.74 -0.71 -0.42
C LEU A 77 -9.77 0.41 -0.40
N ALA A 78 -9.55 1.42 0.43
CA ALA A 78 -10.34 2.64 0.50
C ALA A 78 -9.80 3.65 -0.52
N LEU A 79 -10.66 4.05 -1.45
CA LEU A 79 -10.38 4.99 -2.52
C LEU A 79 -10.59 6.43 -2.04
N ALA A 80 -10.08 7.40 -2.81
CA ALA A 80 -10.20 8.83 -2.50
C ALA A 80 -11.65 9.34 -2.40
N ASP A 81 -12.59 8.69 -3.10
CA ASP A 81 -14.02 9.04 -3.11
C ASP A 81 -14.80 8.46 -1.91
N GLY A 82 -14.13 7.73 -1.03
CA GLY A 82 -14.72 7.09 0.15
C GLY A 82 -15.30 5.69 -0.11
N HIS A 83 -15.31 5.21 -1.36
CA HIS A 83 -15.66 3.84 -1.65
C HIS A 83 -14.55 2.86 -1.25
N THR A 84 -14.93 1.60 -1.04
CA THR A 84 -13.99 0.51 -0.76
C THR A 84 -14.12 -0.58 -1.80
N THR A 85 -13.00 -1.08 -2.30
CA THR A 85 -12.93 -2.22 -3.23
C THR A 85 -12.13 -3.37 -2.60
N PRO A 86 -12.48 -4.64 -2.85
CA PRO A 86 -11.64 -5.76 -2.43
C PRO A 86 -10.26 -5.70 -3.10
N LEU A 87 -9.20 -5.89 -2.33
CA LEU A 87 -7.87 -6.12 -2.89
C LEU A 87 -7.74 -7.61 -3.24
N GLY A 88 -7.84 -7.91 -4.53
CA GLY A 88 -7.70 -9.26 -5.09
C GLY A 88 -6.26 -9.73 -5.22
N SER A 89 -6.07 -10.91 -5.79
CA SER A 89 -4.77 -11.35 -6.28
C SER A 89 -4.31 -10.44 -7.42
N ALA A 90 -3.00 -10.21 -7.53
CA ALA A 90 -2.44 -9.48 -8.66
C ALA A 90 -2.89 -10.11 -9.99
N PRO A 91 -3.31 -9.30 -10.98
CA PRO A 91 -3.57 -9.79 -12.31
C PRO A 91 -2.27 -10.28 -12.97
N GLU A 92 -2.39 -11.10 -14.02
CA GLU A 92 -1.24 -11.45 -14.87
C GLU A 92 -0.54 -10.17 -15.36
N PRO A 93 0.80 -10.10 -15.28
CA PRO A 93 1.53 -8.92 -15.73
C PRO A 93 1.28 -8.67 -17.23
N PRO A 94 1.23 -7.40 -17.67
CA PRO A 94 1.05 -7.08 -19.07
C PRO A 94 2.17 -7.68 -19.91
N ALA A 95 1.84 -8.17 -21.12
CA ALA A 95 2.78 -8.85 -22.01
C ALA A 95 4.06 -8.06 -22.36
N ARG A 96 4.06 -6.73 -22.14
CA ARG A 96 5.22 -5.85 -22.35
C ARG A 96 6.28 -5.96 -21.24
N LEU A 97 5.96 -6.62 -20.12
CA LEU A 97 6.84 -6.86 -18.98
C LEU A 97 7.30 -8.33 -18.87
N ALA A 98 6.90 -9.19 -19.81
CA ALA A 98 7.25 -10.61 -19.87
C ALA A 98 8.48 -10.89 -20.74
#